data_AF-A0A957HVE6-F1
#
_entry.id   AF-A0A957HVE6-F1
#
_cell.length_a   1.000
_cell.length_b   1.000
_cell.length_c   1.000
_cell.angle_alpha   90.00
_cell.angle_beta   90.00
_cell.angle_gamma   90.00
#
_symmetry.space_group_name_H-M   'P 1'
#
loop_
_entity.id
_entity.type
_entity.pdbx_description
1 polymer ?
#
loop_
_entity_poly.entity_id
_entity_poly.type
_entity_poly.pdbx_seq_one_letter_code
_entity_poly.pdbx_strand_id
1 'polypeptide(L)' 'GKTAVTADIANAALFFLSPAARQITGQTLVIDGGWTAVSPVPSLDFVEEKD' A
#
# COMPACT_ATOMS: atom_id res chain seq x y z
N GLY A 1 1.29 -10.47 3.01
CA GLY A 1 0.25 -9.71 3.73
C GLY A 1 -1.11 -10.36 3.54
N LYS A 2 -2.14 -9.87 4.23
CA LYS A 2 -3.55 -10.22 3.96
C LYS A 2 -4.13 -9.22 2.96
N THR A 3 -5.07 -9.65 2.13
CA THR A 3 -5.82 -8.73 1.26
C THR A 3 -6.59 -7.75 2.13
N ALA A 4 -6.52 -6.46 1.78
CA ALA A 4 -7.25 -5.42 2.49
C ALA A 4 -8.77 -5.57 2.29
N VAL A 5 -9.52 -5.22 3.30
CA VAL A 5 -10.97 -5.02 3.25
C VAL A 5 -11.30 -3.53 3.38
N THR A 6 -12.52 -3.14 3.02
CA THR A 6 -12.95 -1.72 3.07
C THR A 6 -12.77 -1.10 4.46
N ALA A 7 -12.89 -1.89 5.52
CA ALA A 7 -12.67 -1.44 6.90
C ALA A 7 -11.23 -0.95 7.16
N ASP A 8 -10.23 -1.52 6.48
CA ASP A 8 -8.83 -1.11 6.67
C ASP A 8 -8.62 0.34 6.17
N ILE A 9 -9.20 0.67 5.02
CA ILE A 9 -9.15 2.01 4.43
C ILE A 9 -9.99 2.99 5.27
N ALA A 10 -11.18 2.56 5.71
CA ALA A 10 -12.07 3.40 6.52
C ALA A 10 -11.41 3.82 7.84
N ASN A 11 -10.70 2.91 8.50
CA ASN A 11 -9.97 3.22 9.73
C ASN A 11 -8.80 4.19 9.50
N ALA A 12 -8.08 4.05 8.38
CA ALA A 12 -7.02 5.00 8.01
C ALA A 12 -7.58 6.40 7.74
N ALA A 13 -8.71 6.50 7.04
CA ALA A 13 -9.41 7.76 6.85
C ALA A 13 -9.89 8.37 8.18
N LEU A 14 -10.44 7.55 9.08
CA LEU A 14 -10.86 7.99 10.41
C LEU A 14 -9.68 8.54 11.22
N PHE A 15 -8.51 7.91 11.15
CA PHE A 15 -7.29 8.43 11.76
C PHE A 15 -6.95 9.82 11.24
N PHE A 16 -6.96 10.05 9.93
CA PHE A 16 -6.68 11.36 9.34
C PHE A 16 -7.69 12.44 9.73
N LEU A 17 -8.95 12.08 9.98
CA LEU A 17 -10.00 13.00 10.43
C LEU A 17 -9.96 13.23 11.95
N SER A 18 -9.15 12.47 12.70
CA SER A 18 -9.07 12.57 14.15
C SER A 18 -8.11 13.67 14.62
N PRO A 19 -8.25 14.15 15.87
CA PRO A 19 -7.28 15.07 16.48
C PRO A 19 -5.84 14.54 16.52
N ALA A 20 -5.65 13.22 16.48
CA ALA A 20 -4.32 12.60 16.49
C ALA A 20 -3.50 12.94 15.23
N ALA A 21 -4.18 13.25 14.10
CA ALA A 21 -3.54 13.61 12.85
C ALA A 21 -3.42 15.13 12.63
N ARG A 22 -3.64 15.98 13.65
CA ARG A 22 -3.71 17.46 13.52
C ARG A 22 -2.51 18.15 12.86
N GLN A 23 -1.35 17.50 12.77
CA GLN A 23 -0.15 18.03 12.10
C GLN A 23 0.27 17.20 10.88
N ILE A 24 -0.56 16.26 10.45
CA ILE A 24 -0.28 15.40 9.29
C ILE A 24 -1.12 15.92 8.13
N THR A 25 -0.45 16.54 7.15
CA THR A 25 -1.09 17.09 5.95
C THR A 25 -0.19 16.87 4.72
N GLY A 26 -0.80 16.78 3.54
CA GLY A 26 -0.09 16.53 2.28
C GLY A 26 0.58 15.15 2.17
N GLN A 27 0.26 14.22 3.09
CA GLN A 27 0.86 12.90 3.11
C GLN A 27 -0.01 11.85 2.42
N THR A 28 0.65 10.83 1.87
CA THR A 28 0.00 9.60 1.43
C THR A 28 0.31 8.50 2.45
N LEU A 29 -0.73 7.88 3.00
CA LEU A 29 -0.59 6.69 3.84
C LEU A 29 -1.03 5.47 3.02
N VAL A 30 -0.07 4.61 2.69
CA VAL A 30 -0.30 3.40 1.87
C VAL A 30 -0.87 2.28 2.74
N ILE A 31 -2.03 1.77 2.35
CA ILE A 31 -2.76 0.67 3.04
C ILE A 31 -2.90 -0.52 2.08
N ASP A 32 -1.79 -1.18 1.77
CA ASP A 32 -1.74 -2.26 0.76
C ASP A 32 -1.17 -3.58 1.30
N GLY A 33 -1.04 -3.70 2.63
CA GLY A 33 -0.48 -4.89 3.26
C GLY A 33 1.01 -5.12 2.97
N GLY A 34 1.74 -4.07 2.54
CA GLY A 34 3.16 -4.08 2.25
C GLY A 34 3.49 -4.33 0.78
N TRP A 35 2.50 -4.44 -0.09
CA TRP A 35 2.69 -4.82 -1.50
C TRP A 35 3.67 -3.90 -2.23
N THR A 36 3.54 -2.59 -2.06
CA THR A 36 4.43 -1.59 -2.67
C THR A 36 5.89 -1.76 -2.22
N ALA A 37 6.14 -2.29 -1.02
CA ALA A 37 7.49 -2.46 -0.49
C ALA A 37 8.12 -3.82 -0.81
N VAL A 38 7.32 -4.89 -0.89
CA VAL A 38 7.85 -6.27 -0.95
C VAL A 38 7.33 -7.10 -2.12
N SER A 39 6.53 -6.53 -3.03
CA SER A 39 6.03 -7.30 -4.17
C SER A 39 7.20 -7.83 -5.00
N PRO A 40 7.30 -9.16 -5.20
CA PRO A 40 8.32 -9.71 -6.08
C PRO A 40 8.11 -9.19 -7.50
N VAL A 41 9.23 -8.97 -8.19
CA VAL A 41 9.21 -8.71 -9.63
C VAL A 41 8.70 -9.99 -10.33
N PRO A 42 7.78 -9.89 -11.30
CA PRO A 42 7.42 -11.05 -12.11
C PRO A 42 8.66 -11.68 -12.75
N SER A 43 8.63 -12.98 -13.02
CA SER A 43 9.71 -13.60 -13.77
C SER A 43 9.81 -12.95 -15.15
N LEU A 44 11.03 -12.56 -15.53
CA LEU A 44 11.30 -11.88 -16.81
C LEU A 44 11.59 -12.89 -17.93
N ASP A 45 11.02 -14.10 -17.81
CA ASP A 45 11.23 -15.21 -18.75
C ASP A 45 10.74 -14.87 -20.18
N PHE A 46 10.02 -13.76 -20.33
CA PHE A 46 9.54 -13.21 -21.60
C PHE A 46 10.43 -12.09 -22.17
N VAL A 47 11.48 -11.66 -21.44
CA VAL A 47 12.41 -10.58 -21.83
C VAL A 47 13.76 -11.14 -22.28
N GLU A 48 14.20 -12.27 -21.73
CA GLU A 48 15.41 -12.94 -22.20
C GLU A 48 15.08 -13.79 -23.44
N GLU A 49 15.53 -13.32 -24.61
CA GLU A 49 15.60 -14.18 -25.80
C GLU A 49 16.58 -15.32 -25.48
N LYS A 50 16.11 -16.56 -25.53
CA LYS A 50 16.98 -17.74 -25.45
C LYS A 50 17.76 -17.83 -26.76
N ASP A 51 19.04 -17.50 -26.71
CA ASP A 51 20.03 -17.96 -27.71
C ASP A 51 20.10 -19.50 -27.77
#